data_AF-A0A4U7D5C9-F1
#
_entry.id   AF-A0A4U7D5C9-F1
#
_cell.length_a   1.000
_cell.length_b   1.000
_cell.length_c   1.000
_cell.angle_alpha   90.00
_cell.angle_beta   90.00
_cell.angle_gamma   90.00
#
_symmetry.space_group_name_H-M   'P 1'
#
loop_
_entity.id
_entity.type
_entity.pdbx_description
1 polymer ?
#
loop_
_entity_poly.entity_id
_entity_poly.type
_entity_poly.pdbx_seq_one_letter_code
_entity_poly.pdbx_strand_id
1 'polypeptide(L)' 'GDAEDDQEEYLVDTYGSQLESTVLKAGHHGSASSSSGAFLDTVQPAAVVISSAYDSQYGHPNDEVLERLSDRSIP' A
#
# COMPACT_ATOMS: atom_id res chain seq x y z
N GLY A 1 2.51 -8.35 -4.31
CA GLY A 1 3.91 -8.62 -4.72
C GLY A 1 4.64 -7.32 -4.61
N ASP A 2 5.45 -6.99 -5.60
CA ASP A 2 6.27 -5.77 -5.59
C ASP A 2 5.70 -4.69 -6.52
N ALA A 3 4.37 -4.55 -6.52
CA ALA A 3 3.72 -3.49 -7.30
C ALA A 3 4.10 -2.12 -6.72
N GLU A 4 4.36 -1.18 -7.62
CA GLU A 4 4.67 0.21 -7.34
C GLU A 4 3.61 1.13 -7.97
N ASP A 5 3.81 2.45 -7.84
CA ASP A 5 2.85 3.49 -8.21
C ASP A 5 2.25 3.32 -9.62
N ASP A 6 3.05 2.93 -10.62
CA ASP A 6 2.58 2.77 -12.01
C ASP A 6 1.63 1.58 -12.18
N GLN A 7 1.87 0.47 -11.48
CA GLN A 7 0.94 -0.67 -11.49
C GLN A 7 -0.28 -0.41 -10.61
N GLU A 8 -0.13 0.31 -9.50
CA GLU A 8 -1.25 0.74 -8.67
C GLU A 8 -2.19 1.69 -9.42
N GLU A 9 -1.65 2.68 -10.13
CA GLU A 9 -2.40 3.58 -11.01
C GLU A 9 -3.18 2.78 -12.07
N TYR A 10 -2.51 1.86 -12.76
CA TYR A 10 -3.15 0.97 -13.72
C TYR A 10 -4.31 0.17 -13.10
N LEU A 11 -4.14 -0.34 -11.88
CA LEU A 11 -5.20 -1.08 -11.19
C LEU A 11 -6.39 -0.17 -10.85
N VAL A 12 -6.13 1.03 -10.31
CA VAL A 12 -7.18 2.01 -10.00
C VAL A 12 -7.98 2.35 -11.25
N ASP A 13 -7.31 2.69 -12.34
CA ASP A 13 -7.94 3.07 -13.60
C ASP A 13 -8.75 1.93 -14.23
N THR A 14 -8.24 0.70 -14.12
CA THR A 14 -8.86 -0.48 -14.76
C THR A 14 -10.04 -1.00 -13.97
N TYR A 15 -9.94 -1.03 -12.64
CA TYR A 15 -10.85 -1.79 -11.78
C TYR A 15 -11.69 -0.91 -10.83
N GLY A 16 -11.19 0.28 -10.46
CA GLY A 16 -11.89 1.19 -9.54
C GLY A 16 -12.34 0.50 -8.26
N SER A 17 -13.61 0.68 -7.87
CA SER A 17 -14.18 0.10 -6.65
C SER A 17 -14.21 -1.43 -6.62
N GLN A 18 -13.95 -2.13 -7.72
CA GLN A 18 -13.78 -3.59 -7.69
C GLN A 18 -12.53 -4.03 -6.89
N LEU A 19 -11.64 -3.09 -6.57
CA LEU A 19 -10.46 -3.32 -5.75
C LEU A 19 -10.76 -3.34 -4.23
N GLU A 20 -11.97 -3.00 -3.80
CA GLU A 20 -12.34 -3.02 -2.39
C GLU A 20 -11.96 -4.36 -1.73
N SER A 21 -11.18 -4.29 -0.66
CA SER A 21 -10.58 -5.46 -0.03
C SER A 21 -10.66 -5.37 1.49
N THR A 22 -10.87 -6.48 2.18
CA THR A 22 -10.81 -6.47 3.67
C THR A 22 -9.37 -6.34 4.17
N VAL A 23 -8.43 -7.03 3.52
CA VAL A 23 -7.02 -7.02 3.87
C VAL A 23 -6.20 -6.75 2.61
N LEU A 24 -5.30 -5.79 2.69
CA LEU A 24 -4.34 -5.49 1.63
C LEU A 24 -2.95 -5.92 2.06
N LYS A 25 -2.21 -6.61 1.20
CA LYS A 25 -0.76 -6.79 1.39
C LYS A 25 -0.06 -5.60 0.75
N ALA A 26 0.72 -4.85 1.52
CA ALA A 26 1.47 -3.73 0.97
C ALA A 26 2.39 -4.18 -0.18
N GLY A 27 2.39 -3.39 -1.25
CA GLY A 27 3.31 -3.55 -2.36
C GLY A 27 4.75 -3.38 -1.89
N HIS A 28 5.67 -4.08 -2.55
CA HIS A 28 7.12 -3.84 -2.48
C HIS A 28 7.65 -3.63 -1.06
N HIS A 29 7.23 -4.50 -0.13
CA HIS A 29 7.65 -4.46 1.28
C HIS A 29 7.31 -3.17 2.05
N GLY A 30 6.44 -2.31 1.53
CA GLY A 30 6.18 -0.96 2.06
C GLY A 30 7.20 0.07 1.54
N SER A 31 7.60 -0.02 0.28
CA SER A 31 8.37 1.02 -0.39
C SER A 31 7.58 2.33 -0.49
N ALA A 32 8.26 3.47 -0.45
CA ALA A 32 7.63 4.79 -0.63
C ALA A 32 6.91 4.92 -1.99
N SER A 33 7.39 4.17 -3.00
CA SER A 33 6.82 3.98 -4.34
C SER A 33 5.64 3.00 -4.38
N SER A 34 5.09 2.58 -3.24
CA SER A 34 3.96 1.66 -3.15
C SER A 34 2.93 2.16 -2.14
N SER A 35 1.75 1.54 -2.14
CA SER A 35 0.62 1.92 -1.29
C SER A 35 0.34 3.42 -1.42
N SER A 36 0.24 3.89 -2.66
CA SER A 36 -0.08 5.26 -3.01
C SER A 36 -1.43 5.67 -2.41
N GLY A 37 -1.61 6.97 -2.14
CA GLY A 37 -2.85 7.48 -1.55
C GLY A 37 -4.08 7.12 -2.39
N ALA A 38 -4.02 7.32 -3.70
CA ALA A 38 -5.12 7.01 -4.62
C ALA A 38 -5.48 5.51 -4.62
N PHE A 39 -4.48 4.63 -4.54
CA PHE A 39 -4.70 3.20 -4.43
C PHE A 39 -5.34 2.82 -3.10
N LEU A 40 -4.84 3.32 -1.98
CA LEU A 40 -5.42 3.08 -0.65
C LEU A 40 -6.86 3.61 -0.55
N ASP A 41 -7.13 4.77 -1.12
CA ASP A 41 -8.47 5.37 -1.15
C ASP A 41 -9.45 4.59 -2.01
N THR A 42 -8.97 3.86 -3.03
CA THR A 42 -9.79 3.02 -3.90
C THR A 42 -10.03 1.63 -3.29
N VAL A 43 -8.98 1.02 -2.72
CA VAL A 43 -9.04 -0.32 -2.11
C VAL A 43 -9.77 -0.30 -0.77
N GLN A 44 -9.75 0.82 -0.04
CA GLN A 44 -10.37 1.00 1.28
C GLN A 44 -10.16 -0.18 2.24
N PRO A 45 -8.91 -0.64 2.47
CA PRO A 45 -8.68 -1.84 3.26
C PRO A 45 -8.95 -1.61 4.74
N ALA A 46 -9.48 -2.62 5.42
CA ALA A 46 -9.68 -2.58 6.87
C ALA A 46 -8.39 -2.89 7.66
N ALA A 47 -7.40 -3.50 7.02
CA ALA A 47 -6.06 -3.74 7.58
C ALA A 47 -5.03 -3.92 6.46
N VAL A 48 -3.77 -3.56 6.73
CA VAL A 48 -2.65 -3.75 5.81
C VAL A 48 -1.57 -4.63 6.41
N VAL A 49 -1.14 -5.65 5.65
CA VAL A 49 -0.02 -6.51 6.03
C VAL A 49 1.23 -6.10 5.27
N ILE A 50 2.23 -5.62 6.00
CA ILE A 50 3.55 -5.29 5.46
C ILE A 50 4.50 -6.44 5.79
N SER A 51 5.14 -6.98 4.75
CA SER A 51 6.19 -7.99 4.89
C SER A 51 7.53 -7.31 4.61
N SER A 52 8.24 -6.88 5.65
CA SER A 52 9.58 -6.29 5.54
C SER A 52 10.57 -6.95 6.50
N ALA A 53 11.86 -6.77 6.24
CA ALA A 53 12.92 -7.14 7.18
C ALA A 53 12.93 -6.19 8.39
N TYR A 54 13.22 -6.72 9.58
CA TYR A 54 13.33 -5.95 10.82
C TYR A 54 14.42 -4.85 10.77
N ASP A 55 15.46 -5.07 9.97
CA ASP A 55 16.55 -4.11 9.72
C ASP A 55 16.78 -4.01 8.21
N SER A 56 15.76 -3.51 7.52
CA SER A 56 15.80 -3.40 6.06
C SER A 56 16.88 -2.41 5.63
N GLN A 57 17.84 -2.88 4.83
CA GLN A 57 18.87 -2.05 4.21
C GLN A 57 18.31 -0.94 3.27
N TYR A 58 17.03 -1.05 2.91
CA TYR A 58 16.31 -0.09 2.05
C TYR A 58 15.43 0.88 2.85
N GLY A 59 15.38 0.76 4.19
CA GLY A 59 14.49 1.56 5.02
C GLY A 59 13.02 1.16 4.92
N HIS A 60 12.72 -0.11 4.59
CA HIS A 60 11.35 -0.61 4.50
C HIS A 60 10.83 -1.15 5.84
N PRO A 61 9.53 -0.98 6.16
CA PRO A 61 8.61 -0.07 5.47
C PRO A 61 9.05 1.38 5.62
N ASN A 62 8.84 2.18 4.58
CA ASN A 62 9.13 3.60 4.65
C ASN A 62 8.10 4.31 5.55
N ASP A 63 8.57 5.30 6.30
CA ASP A 63 7.73 6.11 7.19
C ASP A 63 6.57 6.76 6.42
N GLU A 64 6.79 7.19 5.17
CA GLU A 64 5.73 7.77 4.34
C GLU A 64 4.55 6.79 4.09
N VAL A 65 4.84 5.50 3.95
CA VAL A 65 3.77 4.47 3.83
C VAL A 65 3.04 4.33 5.16
N LEU A 66 3.76 4.30 6.27
CA LEU A 66 3.16 4.21 7.61
C LEU A 66 2.28 5.42 7.92
N GLU A 67 2.71 6.63 7.53
CA GLU A 67 1.94 7.86 7.65
C GLU A 67 0.65 7.79 6.83
N ARG A 68 0.71 7.37 5.55
CA ARG A 68 -0.49 7.22 4.70
C ARG A 68 -1.52 6.25 5.30
N LEU A 69 -1.06 5.17 5.93
CA LEU A 69 -1.92 4.21 6.62
C LEU A 69 -2.49 4.79 7.92
N SER A 70 -1.65 5.47 8.71
CA SER A 70 -2.04 6.12 9.97
C SER A 70 -3.09 7.22 9.75
N ASP A 71 -2.91 8.07 8.73
CA ASP A 71 -3.85 9.13 8.35
C ASP A 71 -5.24 8.58 7.99
N ARG A 72 -5.30 7.33 7.54
CA ARG A 72 -6.54 6.60 7.21
C ARG A 72 -7.05 5.72 8.35
N SER A 73 -6.37 5.72 9.51
CA SER A 73 -6.66 4.83 10.64
C SER A 73 -6.65 3.35 10.26
N ILE A 74 -5.82 2.97 9.27
CA ILE A 74 -5.65 1.59 8.83
C ILE A 74 -4.60 0.92 9.72
N PRO A 75 -4.95 -0.15 10.45
CA PRO A 75 -4.00 -0.92 11.26
C PRO A 75 -3.08 -1.81 10.43
#